data_AF-A0A1H0K0J0-F1
#
_entry.id   AF-A0A1H0K0J0-F1
#
_cell.length_a   1.000
_cell.length_b   1.000
_cell.length_c   1.000
_cell.angle_alpha   90.00
_cell.angle_beta   90.00
_cell.angle_gamma   90.00
#
_symmetry.space_group_name_H-M   'P 1'
#
loop_
_entity.id
_entity.type
_entity.pdbx_description
1 polymer ?
#
loop_
_entity_poly.entity_id
_entity_poly.type
_entity_poly.pdbx_seq_one_letter_code
_entity_poly.pdbx_strand_id
1 'polypeptide(L)' 'MLHTPLLAALGTQEIVVILLVVLLLFGGKKIPELLGGLGKGIKEFKDGKDGAE' A
#
# COMPACT_ATOMS: atom_id res chain seq x y z
N MET A 1 -25.87 18.10 2.27
CA MET A 1 -25.45 17.39 3.52
C MET A 1 -24.35 16.44 3.10
N LEU A 2 -23.13 16.71 3.54
CA LEU A 2 -21.89 16.18 2.95
C LEU A 2 -21.84 14.66 3.03
N HIS A 3 -21.66 14.01 1.89
CA HIS A 3 -21.17 12.64 1.79
C HIS A 3 -19.71 12.65 2.21
N THR A 4 -19.46 12.45 3.50
CA THR A 4 -18.12 12.27 4.06
C THR A 4 -17.50 11.07 3.38
N PRO A 5 -16.29 11.19 2.79
CA PRO A 5 -15.67 10.07 2.09
C PRO A 5 -15.62 8.90 3.05
N LEU A 6 -16.02 7.72 2.59
CA LEU A 6 -16.11 6.47 3.36
C LEU A 6 -14.89 6.23 4.28
N LEU A 7 -13.71 6.70 3.89
CA LEU A 7 -12.49 6.70 4.71
C LEU A 7 -12.55 7.51 6.02
N ALA A 8 -13.33 8.59 6.07
CA ALA A 8 -13.55 9.41 7.27
C ALA A 8 -14.76 8.96 8.09
N ALA A 9 -15.62 8.09 7.54
CA ALA A 9 -16.76 7.49 8.23
C ALA A 9 -16.40 6.17 8.94
N LEU A 10 -15.35 5.48 8.48
CA LEU A 10 -14.75 4.34 9.18
C LEU A 10 -13.83 4.88 10.27
N GLY A 11 -14.20 4.66 11.53
CA GLY A 11 -13.38 5.08 12.66
C GLY A 11 -12.01 4.39 12.66
N THR A 12 -11.08 4.89 13.46
CA THR A 12 -9.76 4.29 13.66
C THR A 12 -9.84 2.79 13.97
N GLN A 13 -10.90 2.37 14.66
CA GLN A 13 -11.14 0.98 15.03
C GLN A 13 -11.43 0.08 13.81
N GLU A 14 -12.32 0.49 12.91
CA GLU A 14 -12.61 -0.26 11.67
C GLU A 14 -11.37 -0.41 10.79
N ILE A 15 -10.55 0.66 10.67
CA ILE A 15 -9.30 0.62 9.90
C ILE A 15 -8.34 -0.41 10.49
N VAL A 16 -8.20 -0.47 11.82
CA VAL A 16 -7.34 -1.46 12.50
C VAL A 16 -7.84 -2.89 12.24
N VAL A 17 -9.15 -3.14 12.27
CA VAL A 17 -9.72 -4.46 11.96
C VAL A 17 -9.45 -4.86 10.51
N ILE A 18 -9.63 -3.94 9.56
CA ILE A 18 -9.35 -4.20 8.14
C ILE A 18 -7.86 -4.53 7.95
N LEU A 19 -6.96 -3.75 8.56
CA LEU A 19 -5.53 -4.01 8.53
C LEU A 19 -5.18 -5.38 9.12
N LEU A 20 -5.82 -5.78 10.21
CA LEU A 20 -5.66 -7.10 10.81
C LEU A 20 -6.09 -8.23 9.86
N VAL A 21 -7.25 -8.09 9.22
CA VAL A 21 -7.74 -9.08 8.25
C VAL A 21 -6.79 -9.18 7.05
N VAL A 22 -6.36 -8.05 6.49
CA VAL A 22 -5.38 -8.01 5.40
C VAL A 22 -4.06 -8.67 5.84
N LEU A 23 -3.61 -8.40 7.07
CA LEU A 23 -2.40 -9.00 7.64
C LEU A 23 -2.54 -10.51 7.83
N LEU A 24 -3.72 -11.03 8.17
CA LEU A 24 -3.97 -12.46 8.29
C LEU A 24 -4.03 -13.16 6.93
N LEU A 25 -4.63 -12.52 5.92
CA LEU A 25 -4.75 -13.07 4.57
C LEU A 25 -3.42 -13.07 3.81
N PHE A 26 -2.70 -11.96 3.86
CA PHE A 26 -1.43 -11.81 3.14
C PHE A 26 -0.22 -12.16 4.00
N GLY A 27 -0.32 -12.11 5.32
CA GLY A 27 0.81 -12.26 6.22
C GLY A 27 1.65 -10.99 6.34
N GLY A 28 2.15 -10.70 7.53
CA GLY A 28 2.95 -9.49 7.79
C GLY A 28 4.27 -9.38 7.03
N LYS A 29 4.72 -10.47 6.39
CA LYS A 29 5.94 -10.49 5.58
C LYS A 29 5.68 -10.28 4.08
N LYS A 30 4.50 -10.63 3.53
CA LYS A 30 4.26 -10.47 2.09
C LYS A 30 4.06 -9.02 1.67
N ILE A 31 3.43 -8.20 2.50
CA ILE A 31 3.24 -6.77 2.22
C ILE A 31 4.59 -6.05 2.03
N PRO A 32 5.57 -6.12 2.97
CA PRO A 32 6.87 -5.49 2.78
C PRO A 32 7.70 -6.13 1.65
N GLU A 33 7.55 -7.43 1.41
CA GLU A 33 8.22 -8.12 0.30
C GLU A 33 7.72 -7.62 -1.07
N LEU A 34 6.40 -7.46 -1.23
CA LEU A 34 5.77 -6.89 -2.42
C LEU A 34 6.16 -5.42 -2.61
N LEU A 35 6.13 -4.62 -1.55
CA LEU A 35 6.56 -3.21 -1.61
C LEU A 35 8.05 -3.08 -1.95
N GLY A 36 8.90 -3.96 -1.41
CA GLY A 36 10.32 -3.99 -1.72
C GLY A 36 10.60 -4.37 -3.19
N GLY A 37 9.89 -5.37 -3.71
CA GLY A 37 9.96 -5.76 -5.12
C GLY A 37 9.44 -4.66 -6.06
N LEU A 38 8.29 -4.07 -5.75
CA LEU A 38 7.73 -2.94 -6.49
C LEU A 38 8.66 -1.72 -6.46
N GLY A 39 9.22 -1.39 -5.30
CA GLY A 39 10.14 -0.26 -5.15
C GLY A 39 11.42 -0.42 -5.99
N LYS A 40 11.97 -1.63 -6.05
CA LYS A 40 13.11 -1.94 -6.95
C LYS A 40 12.72 -1.79 -8.42
N GLY A 41 11.58 -2.35 -8.83
CA GLY A 41 11.09 -2.23 -10.21
C GLY A 41 10.81 -0.78 -10.62
N ILE A 42 10.22 0.03 -9.74
CA ILE A 42 10.01 1.47 -9.97
C ILE A 42 11.35 2.20 -10.09
N LYS A 43 12.34 1.85 -9.25
CA LYS A 43 13.68 2.44 -9.32
C LYS A 43 14.37 2.10 -10.64
N GLU A 44 14.39 0.84 -11.05
CA GLU A 44 14.98 0.41 -12.33
C GLU A 44 14.26 1.03 -13.52
N PHE A 45 12.93 1.15 -13.47
CA PHE A 45 12.14 1.84 -14.49
C PHE A 45 12.50 3.31 -14.60
N LYS A 46 12.72 3.97 -13.46
CA LYS A 46 13.11 5.38 -13.41
C LYS A 46 14.56 5.58 -13.88
N ASP A 47 15.48 4.76 -13.41
CA ASP A 47 16.90 4.81 -13.79
C ASP A 47 17.08 4.54 -15.30
N GLY A 48 16.31 3.62 -15.88
CA GLY A 48 16.30 3.38 -17.33
C GLY A 48 15.61 4.46 -18.16
N LYS A 49 14.68 5.21 -17.56
CA LYS A 49 14.01 6.36 -18.19
C LYS A 49 14.86 7.64 -18.12
N ASP A 50 15.54 7.86 -17.00
CA ASP A 50 16.34 9.06 -16.72
C ASP A 50 17.81 8.88 -17.18
N GLY A 51 18.26 7.65 -17.46
CA GLY A 51 19.62 7.30 -17.91
C GLY A 51 19.78 7.11 -19.42
N ALA A 52 19.06 7.91 -20.22
CA ALA A 52 19.33 8.08 -21.66
C ALA A 52 19.98 9.45 -21.92
N GLU A 53 21.02 9.78 -21.14
CA GLU A 53 22.05 10.78 -21.43
C GLU A 53 23.41 10.29 -20.88
#